data_AF-A0A7V1CKF3-F1
#
_entry.id   AF-A0A7V1CKF3-F1
#
_cell.length_a   1.000
_cell.length_b   1.000
_cell.length_c   1.000
_cell.angle_alpha   90.00
_cell.angle_beta   90.00
_cell.angle_gamma   90.00
#
_symmetry.space_group_name_H-M   'P 1'
#
loop_
_entity.id
_entity.type
_entity.pdbx_description
1 polymer ?
#
loop_
_entity_poly.entity_id
_entity_poly.type
_entity_poly.pdbx_seq_one_letter_code
_entity_poly.pdbx_strand_id
1 'polypeptide(L)'
;VGAIAGKLYEDDDDVLDSIKECTSDWTIEKALPVSSGGQWAGKTPINYKKIGNADFLHLSGGGIYAHPDGAEAGARSVRQAWEATLKDIRLEDYASEKPELASAIKHFGKPSY
;
A
#
# COMPACT_ATOMS: atom_id res chain seq x y z
N VAL A 1 -2.32 10.01 7.48
CA VAL A 1 -2.14 11.18 6.60
C VAL A 1 -3.16 11.20 5.45
N GLY A 2 -4.30 10.51 5.57
CA GLY A 2 -5.12 10.14 4.41
C GLY A 2 -4.60 8.86 3.74
N ALA A 3 -4.91 8.69 2.45
CA ALA A 3 -4.59 7.46 1.72
C ALA A 3 -4.35 7.72 0.23
N ILE A 4 -3.15 7.36 -0.25
CA ILE A 4 -2.86 7.40 -1.69
C ILE A 4 -3.74 6.38 -2.44
N ALA A 5 -4.42 6.85 -3.48
CA ALA A 5 -5.36 6.08 -4.29
C ALA A 5 -6.38 5.31 -3.42
N GLY A 6 -6.80 5.94 -2.33
CA GLY A 6 -7.62 5.35 -1.27
C GLY A 6 -9.13 5.51 -1.48
N LYS A 7 -9.87 5.46 -0.37
CA LYS A 7 -11.33 5.63 -0.31
C LYS A 7 -11.77 6.80 0.58
N LEU A 8 -10.81 7.63 1.00
CA LEU A 8 -11.09 8.81 1.81
C LEU A 8 -11.40 10.00 0.91
N TYR A 9 -11.71 11.16 1.50
CA TYR A 9 -12.14 12.33 0.75
C TYR A 9 -10.97 13.20 0.28
N GLU A 10 -9.79 13.06 0.88
CA GLU A 10 -8.58 13.79 0.52
C GLU A 10 -8.04 13.34 -0.85
N ASP A 11 -7.60 14.30 -1.65
CA ASP A 11 -6.90 14.02 -2.89
C ASP A 11 -5.44 13.60 -2.61
N ASP A 12 -4.82 12.87 -3.54
CA ASP A 12 -3.47 12.34 -3.33
C ASP A 12 -2.42 13.44 -3.07
N ASP A 13 -2.61 14.66 -3.59
CA ASP A 13 -1.67 15.78 -3.38
C ASP A 13 -1.70 16.27 -1.93
N ASP A 14 -2.89 16.41 -1.32
CA ASP A 14 -3.03 16.76 0.11
C ASP A 14 -2.42 15.68 1.03
N VAL A 15 -2.54 14.41 0.62
CA VAL A 15 -1.92 13.28 1.31
C VAL A 15 -0.39 13.37 1.23
N LEU A 16 0.16 13.71 0.07
CA LEU A 16 1.61 13.87 -0.13
C LEU A 16 2.17 15.04 0.67
N ASP A 17 1.48 16.17 0.71
CA ASP A 17 1.85 17.31 1.55
C ASP A 17 1.87 16.91 3.03
N SER A 18 0.86 16.18 3.50
CA SER A 18 0.81 15.66 4.87
C SER A 18 1.97 14.70 5.20
N ILE A 19 2.38 13.84 4.24
CA ILE A 19 3.52 12.93 4.38
C ILE A 19 4.83 13.71 4.48
N LYS A 20 4.99 14.74 3.65
CA LYS A 20 6.15 15.63 3.70
C LYS A 20 6.26 16.29 5.07
N GLU A 21 5.17 16.84 5.61
CA GLU A 21 5.22 17.50 6.92
C GLU A 21 5.56 16.55 8.09
N CYS A 22 5.19 15.26 7.99
CA CYS A 22 5.59 14.26 8.99
C CYS A 22 7.11 14.01 9.00
N THR A 23 7.79 14.23 7.87
CA THR A 23 9.21 13.88 7.65
C THR A 23 10.14 15.09 7.49
N SER A 24 9.57 16.30 7.42
CA SER A 24 10.26 17.59 7.46
C SER A 24 11.10 17.75 8.72
N ASP A 25 12.13 18.59 8.63
CA ASP A 25 13.00 18.91 9.76
C ASP A 25 12.33 19.97 10.64
N TRP A 26 11.70 19.51 11.71
CA TRP A 26 11.12 20.34 12.76
C TRP A 26 12.02 20.37 14.00
N THR A 27 11.68 21.21 14.98
CA THR A 27 12.30 21.19 16.31
C THR A 27 11.82 20.03 17.19
N ILE A 28 10.99 19.14 16.63
CA ILE A 28 10.44 17.95 17.28
C ILE A 28 10.83 16.70 16.47
N GLU A 29 10.68 15.53 17.08
CA GLU A 29 10.92 14.25 16.41
C GLU A 29 9.98 14.04 15.22
N LYS A 30 10.51 13.41 14.17
CA LYS A 30 9.73 13.06 12.97
C LYS A 30 8.68 12.01 13.31
N ALA A 31 7.53 12.11 12.66
CA ALA A 31 6.46 11.14 12.78
C ALA A 31 6.49 10.16 11.59
N LEU A 32 6.24 8.87 11.82
CA LEU A 32 6.09 7.92 10.73
C LEU A 32 4.75 8.19 10.01
N PRO A 33 4.74 8.61 8.74
CA PRO A 33 3.50 8.82 8.00
C PRO A 33 2.78 7.49 7.80
N VAL A 34 1.45 7.50 7.95
CA VAL A 34 0.60 6.31 7.77
C VAL A 34 -0.42 6.57 6.67
N SER A 35 -0.29 5.84 5.54
CA SER A 35 -1.27 5.79 4.44
C SER A 35 -2.31 4.72 4.76
N SER A 36 -3.55 5.13 5.03
CA SER A 36 -4.61 4.26 5.54
C SER A 36 -5.98 4.67 5.00
N GLY A 37 -6.67 3.75 4.34
CA GLY A 37 -7.97 3.99 3.72
C GLY A 37 -8.11 3.28 2.39
N GLY A 38 -8.83 2.15 2.36
CA GLY A 38 -9.01 1.35 1.14
C GLY A 38 -7.74 0.62 0.64
N GLN A 39 -6.71 0.56 1.48
CA GLN A 39 -5.42 -0.05 1.16
C GLN A 39 -5.50 -1.59 1.18
N TRP A 40 -4.78 -2.20 0.23
CA TRP A 40 -4.61 -3.64 0.03
C TRP A 40 -3.38 -3.90 -0.84
N ALA A 41 -3.02 -5.17 -1.08
CA ALA A 41 -1.81 -5.56 -1.82
C ALA A 41 -1.59 -4.79 -3.14
N GLY A 42 -2.64 -4.64 -3.95
CA GLY A 42 -2.59 -3.95 -5.25
C GLY A 42 -2.35 -2.44 -5.20
N LYS A 43 -2.31 -1.82 -4.01
CA LYS A 43 -2.01 -0.40 -3.83
C LYS A 43 -0.55 -0.12 -3.50
N THR A 44 0.26 -1.17 -3.26
CA THR A 44 1.69 -1.02 -2.97
C THR A 44 2.47 -0.26 -4.06
N PRO A 45 2.27 -0.48 -5.38
CA PRO A 45 3.10 0.17 -6.38
C PRO A 45 2.81 1.67 -6.50
N ILE A 46 1.53 2.05 -6.58
CA ILE A 46 1.13 3.47 -6.64
C ILE A 46 1.56 4.26 -5.39
N ASN A 47 1.45 3.66 -4.20
CA ASN A 47 1.91 4.32 -2.97
C ASN A 47 3.43 4.55 -3.04
N TYR A 48 4.21 3.51 -3.34
CA TYR A 48 5.67 3.62 -3.43
C TYR A 48 6.11 4.65 -4.47
N LYS A 49 5.47 4.64 -5.65
CA LYS A 49 5.78 5.58 -6.73
C LYS A 49 5.46 7.03 -6.37
N LYS A 50 4.27 7.29 -5.79
CA LYS A 50 3.86 8.67 -5.46
C LYS A 50 4.63 9.23 -4.26
N ILE A 51 4.88 8.40 -3.24
CA ILE A 51 5.63 8.81 -2.04
C ILE A 51 7.14 8.90 -2.34
N GLY A 52 7.64 8.06 -3.26
CA GLY A 52 9.02 8.08 -3.73
C GLY A 52 10.01 7.33 -2.85
N ASN A 53 9.57 6.74 -1.73
CA ASN A 53 10.38 5.92 -0.84
C ASN A 53 9.49 4.96 -0.02
N ALA A 54 10.11 4.13 0.83
CA ALA A 54 9.43 3.15 1.67
C ALA A 54 9.35 3.56 3.17
N ASP A 55 9.68 4.81 3.50
CA ASP A 55 9.71 5.33 4.88
C ASP A 55 8.31 5.79 5.34
N PHE A 56 7.33 4.90 5.19
CA PHE A 56 5.95 5.12 5.62
C PHE A 56 5.27 3.79 5.98
N LEU A 57 4.20 3.85 6.76
CA LEU A 57 3.36 2.69 7.05
C LEU A 57 2.20 2.60 6.06
N HIS A 58 2.19 1.53 5.25
CA HIS A 58 1.05 1.14 4.42
C HIS A 58 0.08 0.29 5.25
N LEU A 59 -0.96 0.92 5.79
CA LEU A 59 -1.90 0.27 6.69
C LEU A 59 -3.09 -0.33 5.93
N SER A 60 -3.08 -1.66 5.80
CA SER A 60 -4.17 -2.43 5.18
C SER A 60 -5.12 -3.00 6.24
N GLY A 61 -6.32 -2.42 6.36
CA GLY A 61 -7.39 -2.96 7.20
C GLY A 61 -8.16 -4.06 6.46
N GLY A 62 -9.25 -3.69 5.77
CA GLY A 62 -10.05 -4.61 4.96
C GLY A 62 -9.26 -5.37 3.90
N GLY A 63 -8.18 -4.79 3.37
CA GLY A 63 -7.28 -5.47 2.43
C GLY A 63 -6.56 -6.71 2.98
N ILE A 64 -6.46 -6.83 4.31
CA ILE A 64 -5.94 -8.04 4.99
C ILE A 64 -7.11 -8.92 5.44
N TYR A 65 -8.03 -8.37 6.24
CA TYR A 65 -9.04 -9.18 6.92
C TYR A 65 -10.17 -9.68 6.00
N ALA A 66 -10.41 -9.02 4.85
CA ALA A 66 -11.41 -9.46 3.87
C ALA A 66 -10.81 -10.32 2.75
N HIS A 67 -9.55 -10.73 2.86
CA HIS A 67 -8.94 -11.63 1.88
C HIS A 67 -9.72 -12.96 1.82
N PRO A 68 -10.00 -13.52 0.62
CA PRO A 68 -10.86 -14.70 0.47
C PRO A 68 -10.32 -15.94 1.20
N ASP A 69 -9.00 -16.04 1.31
CA ASP A 69 -8.30 -17.15 1.99
C ASP A 69 -7.93 -16.84 3.45
N GLY A 70 -8.53 -15.78 4.03
CA GLY A 70 -8.35 -15.40 5.44
C GLY A 70 -7.21 -14.40 5.70
N ALA A 71 -7.15 -13.92 6.95
CA ALA A 71 -6.28 -12.79 7.33
C ALA A 71 -4.78 -13.07 7.18
N GLU A 72 -4.32 -14.31 7.42
CA GLU A 72 -2.91 -14.67 7.20
C GLU A 72 -2.54 -14.53 5.71
N ALA A 73 -3.39 -15.06 4.83
CA ALA A 73 -3.20 -14.92 3.39
C ALA A 73 -3.26 -13.45 2.95
N GLY A 74 -4.17 -12.67 3.53
CA GLY A 74 -4.23 -11.21 3.33
C GLY A 74 -2.91 -10.53 3.68
N ALA A 75 -2.36 -10.78 4.87
CA ALA A 75 -1.08 -10.21 5.30
C ALA A 75 0.08 -10.66 4.38
N ARG A 76 0.07 -11.93 3.96
CA ARG A 76 1.07 -12.49 3.05
C ARG A 76 1.00 -11.86 1.66
N SER A 77 -0.20 -11.60 1.13
CA SER A 77 -0.40 -10.93 -0.15
C SER A 77 0.19 -9.51 -0.15
N VAL A 78 0.03 -8.75 0.94
CA VAL A 78 0.60 -7.40 1.08
C VAL A 78 2.13 -7.46 1.14
N ARG A 79 2.70 -8.44 1.84
CA ARG A 79 4.16 -8.65 1.87
C ARG A 79 4.71 -8.99 0.48
N GLN A 80 4.07 -9.94 -0.23
CA GLN A 80 4.46 -10.32 -1.59
C GLN A 80 4.39 -9.14 -2.56
N ALA A 81 3.37 -8.28 -2.42
CA ALA A 81 3.24 -7.09 -3.26
C ALA A 81 4.34 -6.05 -2.99
N TRP A 82 4.73 -5.86 -1.73
CA TRP A 82 5.87 -5.02 -1.38
C TRP A 82 7.21 -5.58 -1.90
N GLU A 83 7.41 -6.90 -1.83
CA GLU A 83 8.60 -7.55 -2.41
C GLU A 83 8.69 -7.32 -3.92
N ALA A 84 7.57 -7.45 -4.64
CA ALA A 84 7.51 -7.20 -6.08
C ALA A 84 7.76 -5.72 -6.39
N THR A 85 7.11 -4.81 -5.66
CA THR A 85 7.24 -3.36 -5.84
C THR A 85 8.69 -2.91 -5.66
N LEU A 86 9.38 -3.37 -4.62
CA LEU A 86 10.79 -3.00 -4.36
C LEU A 86 11.77 -3.60 -5.37
N LYS A 87 11.37 -4.64 -6.11
CA LYS A 87 12.14 -5.25 -7.19
C LYS A 87 11.77 -4.73 -8.57
N ASP A 88 10.87 -3.75 -8.65
CA ASP A 88 10.30 -3.23 -9.91
C ASP A 88 9.66 -4.33 -10.78
N ILE A 89 9.00 -5.30 -10.14
CA ILE A 89 8.27 -6.38 -10.80
C ILE A 89 6.78 -6.06 -10.76
N ARG A 90 6.07 -6.19 -11.88
CA ARG A 90 4.61 -6.06 -11.90
C ARG A 90 3.96 -7.09 -10.98
N LEU A 91 2.98 -6.66 -10.19
CA LEU A 91 2.28 -7.54 -9.27
C LEU A 91 1.60 -8.71 -9.98
N GLU A 92 1.08 -8.51 -11.19
CA GLU A 92 0.46 -9.58 -11.96
C GLU A 92 1.47 -10.65 -12.39
N ASP A 93 2.71 -10.26 -12.70
CA ASP A 93 3.78 -11.20 -13.04
C ASP A 93 4.26 -11.93 -11.79
N TYR A 94 4.46 -11.22 -10.68
CA TYR A 94 4.85 -11.85 -9.41
C TYR A 94 3.76 -12.78 -8.86
N ALA A 95 2.49 -12.51 -9.16
CA ALA A 95 1.35 -13.30 -8.72
C ALA A 95 1.31 -14.72 -9.33
N SER A 96 1.98 -14.98 -10.47
CA SER A 96 1.92 -16.30 -11.12
C SER A 96 2.38 -17.45 -10.23
N GLU A 97 3.28 -17.17 -9.28
CA GLU A 97 3.82 -18.13 -8.31
C GLU A 97 3.45 -17.80 -6.85
N LYS A 98 2.54 -16.85 -6.64
CA LYS A 98 2.16 -16.33 -5.32
C LYS A 98 0.64 -16.40 -5.16
N PRO A 99 0.11 -17.53 -4.67
CA PRO A 99 -1.34 -17.77 -4.66
C PRO A 99 -2.10 -16.72 -3.85
N GLU A 100 -1.52 -16.21 -2.74
CA GLU A 100 -2.17 -15.18 -1.93
C GLU A 100 -2.26 -13.83 -2.64
N LEU A 101 -1.19 -13.39 -3.31
CA LEU A 101 -1.22 -12.20 -4.15
C LEU A 101 -2.19 -12.37 -5.33
N ALA A 102 -2.20 -13.52 -5.99
CA ALA A 102 -3.13 -13.82 -7.08
C ALA A 102 -4.60 -13.77 -6.62
N SER A 103 -4.91 -14.39 -5.48
CA SER A 103 -6.23 -14.34 -4.85
C SER A 103 -6.64 -12.92 -4.50
N ALA A 104 -5.73 -12.12 -3.92
CA ALA A 104 -5.99 -10.72 -3.60
C ALA A 104 -6.32 -9.91 -4.86
N ILE A 105 -5.54 -10.04 -5.93
CA ILE A 105 -5.78 -9.34 -7.21
C ILE A 105 -7.14 -9.75 -7.80
N LYS A 106 -7.45 -11.04 -7.81
CA LYS A 106 -8.74 -11.53 -8.29
C LYS A 106 -9.91 -10.98 -7.48
N HIS A 107 -9.75 -10.85 -6.16
CA HIS A 107 -10.82 -10.43 -5.26
C HIS A 107 -11.03 -8.90 -5.23
N PHE A 108 -9.95 -8.13 -5.10
CA PHE A 108 -10.02 -6.67 -4.93
C PHE A 108 -9.89 -5.88 -6.24
N GLY A 109 -9.48 -6.52 -7.33
CA GLY A 109 -9.41 -5.94 -8.67
C GLY A 109 -8.00 -5.63 -9.14
N LYS A 110 -7.89 -4.70 -10.10
CA LYS A 110 -6.61 -4.42 -10.77
C LYS A 110 -5.66 -3.60 -9.87
N PRO A 111 -4.36 -3.95 -9.79
CA PRO A 111 -3.34 -3.13 -9.14
C PRO A 111 -3.27 -1.71 -9.70
N SER A 112 -2.85 -0.77 -8.87
CA SER A 112 -2.62 0.63 -9.22
C SER A 112 -1.11 0.90 -9.26
N TYR A 113 -0.64 1.59 -10.31
CA TYR A 113 0.76 1.92 -10.58
C TYR A 113 0.93 3.40 -10.89
#